data_AF-A0A3Q3EGH3-F1
#
_entry.id   AF-A0A3Q3EGH3-F1
#
_cell.length_a   1.000
_cell.length_b   1.000
_cell.length_c   1.000
_cell.angle_alpha   90.00
_cell.angle_beta   90.00
_cell.angle_gamma   90.00
#
_symmetry.space_group_name_H-M   'P 1'
#
loop_
_entity.id
_entity.type
_entity.pdbx_description
1 polymer ?
#
loop_
_entity_poly.entity_id
_entity_poly.type
_entity_poly.pdbx_seq_one_letter_code
_entity_poly.pdbx_strand_id
1 'polypeptide(L)'
;MLLCLCVALQKDKAEPFDPKNNSLISGFRICFELCMKNKPLLLLPQKHVMAVVDGVTLVASASLNVLQEGDSYSALLETAHRLHGWSVLESLPVSEAPLQIHILTLCETWWKKSLKEKEKFGRTAFLAALQKSFTLKKPGVEIQRVWSLHDVLLSLDFTSEDNKQATDLLLQCFQFPNFIKNDDGKRFLVFLFSWDVGFVPMIHGTVKNGLEFYSKTAHITEIYFRAWKKASGDFLEQIESSCVQDLMRSAILLSRSSPVFDKVRQVIVNYFHKKKSCPRVEKMLYHLYKPVLWRALSPNFEVRANAALLFAEAFPLHNPEQNCSNMDETIQKQLDTAMVGTLQTMKPLSVS
;
A
#
# COMPACT_ATOMS: atom_id res chain seq x y z
N MET A 1 -40.80 1.32 9.16
CA MET A 1 -39.72 1.51 10.15
C MET A 1 -39.17 2.95 10.14
N LEU A 2 -38.72 3.51 9.01
CA LEU A 2 -38.36 4.93 8.87
C LEU A 2 -39.51 5.91 9.21
N LEU A 3 -40.72 5.64 8.70
CA LEU A 3 -41.93 6.35 9.12
C LEU A 3 -42.22 6.17 10.61
N CYS A 4 -41.94 5.02 11.19
CA CYS A 4 -42.21 4.74 12.60
C CYS A 4 -41.26 5.50 13.53
N LEU A 5 -39.99 5.71 13.13
CA LEU A 5 -39.01 6.47 13.91
C LEU A 5 -39.29 7.98 13.86
N CYS A 6 -39.59 8.51 12.67
CA CYS A 6 -39.97 9.93 12.53
C CYS A 6 -41.35 10.19 13.19
N VAL A 7 -42.31 9.24 13.17
CA VAL A 7 -43.58 9.33 13.95
C VAL A 7 -43.36 9.19 15.46
N ALA A 8 -42.44 8.32 15.91
CA ALA A 8 -42.13 8.18 17.33
C ALA A 8 -41.44 9.43 17.91
N LEU A 9 -40.64 10.14 17.11
CA LEU A 9 -40.00 11.41 17.49
C LEU A 9 -40.94 12.62 17.35
N GLN A 10 -41.97 12.55 16.49
CA GLN A 10 -43.00 13.57 16.35
C GLN A 10 -44.10 13.51 17.43
N LYS A 11 -44.13 12.47 18.27
CA LYS A 11 -45.17 12.34 19.31
C LYS A 11 -45.20 13.50 20.32
N ASP A 12 -44.11 14.27 20.41
CA ASP A 12 -44.01 15.46 21.28
C ASP A 12 -44.20 16.81 20.55
N LYS A 13 -44.36 16.85 19.22
CA LYS A 13 -44.63 18.10 18.48
C LYS A 13 -45.64 17.87 17.36
N ALA A 14 -46.83 18.44 17.57
CA ALA A 14 -47.98 18.36 16.68
C ALA A 14 -47.78 19.18 15.39
N GLU A 15 -47.21 18.58 14.35
CA GLU A 15 -47.42 19.03 12.97
C GLU A 15 -47.73 17.84 12.05
N PRO A 16 -48.71 17.96 11.13
CA PRO A 16 -49.15 16.84 10.31
C PRO A 16 -48.17 16.54 9.16
N PHE A 17 -47.93 15.24 8.94
CA PHE A 17 -47.08 14.70 7.89
C PHE A 17 -47.82 14.68 6.53
N ASP A 18 -47.34 15.45 5.53
CA ASP A 18 -47.85 15.40 4.15
C ASP A 18 -46.97 14.48 3.27
N PRO A 19 -47.50 13.33 2.80
CA PRO A 19 -46.75 12.34 2.04
C PRO A 19 -46.46 12.72 0.57
N LYS A 20 -47.03 13.81 0.03
CA LYS A 20 -46.93 14.12 -1.41
C LYS A 20 -45.75 15.01 -1.80
N ASN A 21 -45.06 15.66 -0.85
CA ASN A 21 -44.14 16.75 -1.16
C ASN A 21 -42.70 16.58 -0.64
N ASN A 22 -42.37 15.47 0.00
CA ASN A 22 -41.07 15.28 0.65
C ASN A 22 -40.20 14.24 -0.05
N SER A 23 -39.17 14.71 -0.76
CA SER A 23 -38.06 13.85 -1.18
C SER A 23 -37.41 13.21 0.06
N LEU A 24 -36.83 12.01 -0.06
CA LEU A 24 -36.14 11.32 1.04
C LEU A 24 -35.12 12.23 1.78
N ILE A 25 -34.56 13.20 1.06
CA ILE A 25 -33.61 14.22 1.53
C ILE A 25 -34.28 15.25 2.47
N SER A 26 -35.52 15.67 2.18
CA SER A 26 -36.30 16.57 3.04
C SER A 26 -36.72 15.89 4.36
N GLY A 27 -37.13 14.61 4.30
CA GLY A 27 -37.43 13.81 5.49
C GLY A 27 -36.19 13.56 6.36
N PHE A 28 -35.03 13.39 5.74
CA PHE A 28 -33.75 13.29 6.43
C PHE A 28 -33.40 14.57 7.21
N ARG A 29 -33.61 15.75 6.61
CA ARG A 29 -33.35 17.04 7.26
C ARG A 29 -34.14 17.18 8.58
N ILE A 30 -35.40 16.77 8.60
CA ILE A 30 -36.24 16.82 9.80
C ILE A 30 -35.75 15.84 10.88
N CYS A 31 -35.52 14.58 10.50
CA CYS A 31 -35.02 13.57 11.43
C CYS A 31 -33.59 13.94 11.97
N PHE A 32 -32.75 14.63 11.18
CA PHE A 32 -31.44 15.15 11.62
C PHE A 32 -31.54 16.30 12.63
N GLU A 33 -32.37 17.31 12.37
CA GLU A 33 -32.60 18.44 13.28
C GLU A 33 -33.10 17.96 14.66
N LEU A 34 -33.98 16.96 14.68
CA LEU A 34 -34.54 16.40 15.90
C LEU A 34 -33.53 15.56 16.69
N CYS A 35 -32.69 14.76 16.03
CA CYS A 35 -31.77 13.83 16.70
C CYS A 35 -30.40 14.44 17.04
N MET A 36 -29.80 15.24 16.15
CA MET A 36 -28.37 15.61 16.25
C MET A 36 -28.13 17.07 16.69
N LYS A 37 -29.13 17.95 16.57
CA LYS A 37 -29.03 19.37 16.97
C LYS A 37 -29.68 19.68 18.31
N ASN A 38 -30.78 19.01 18.65
CA ASN A 38 -31.34 19.13 19.99
C ASN A 38 -30.52 18.31 20.99
N LYS A 39 -30.44 18.81 22.22
CA LYS A 39 -29.57 18.34 23.31
C LYS A 39 -29.93 17.02 24.03
N PRO A 40 -30.96 16.18 23.70
CA PRO A 40 -31.36 15.12 24.63
C PRO A 40 -30.62 13.79 24.47
N LEU A 41 -29.66 13.64 23.54
CA LEU A 41 -28.89 12.39 23.42
C LEU A 41 -28.07 12.07 24.69
N LEU A 42 -27.59 13.09 25.40
CA LEU A 42 -26.82 12.91 26.64
C LEU A 42 -27.66 12.39 27.83
N LEU A 43 -28.99 12.40 27.73
CA LEU A 43 -29.90 11.90 28.77
C LEU A 43 -30.36 10.46 28.52
N LEU A 44 -30.06 9.90 27.33
CA LEU A 44 -30.46 8.55 26.97
C LEU A 44 -29.42 7.52 27.43
N PRO A 45 -29.85 6.29 27.78
CA PRO A 45 -28.91 5.20 28.01
C PRO A 45 -28.02 5.00 26.78
N GLN A 46 -26.73 4.74 26.99
CA GLN A 46 -25.73 4.61 25.91
C GLN A 46 -26.20 3.71 24.75
N LYS A 47 -26.84 2.57 25.05
CA LYS A 47 -27.39 1.64 24.06
C LYS A 47 -28.43 2.29 23.12
N HIS A 48 -29.25 3.20 23.62
CA HIS A 48 -30.23 3.93 22.82
C HIS A 48 -29.57 4.99 21.95
N VAL A 49 -28.55 5.68 22.47
CA VAL A 49 -27.72 6.61 21.70
C VAL A 49 -27.09 5.87 20.50
N MET A 50 -26.48 4.70 20.74
CA MET A 50 -25.89 3.88 19.67
C MET A 50 -26.91 3.50 18.59
N ALA A 51 -28.11 3.06 18.99
CA ALA A 51 -29.16 2.69 18.05
C ALA A 51 -29.68 3.88 17.22
N VAL A 52 -29.75 5.07 17.82
CA VAL A 52 -30.13 6.31 17.10
C VAL A 52 -29.05 6.68 16.09
N VAL A 53 -27.77 6.65 16.48
CA VAL A 53 -26.64 6.95 15.58
C VAL A 53 -26.58 5.94 14.43
N ASP A 54 -26.84 4.66 14.70
CA ASP A 54 -26.93 3.63 13.66
C ASP A 54 -28.07 3.90 12.68
N GLY A 55 -29.26 4.20 13.19
CA GLY A 55 -30.40 4.60 12.39
C GLY A 55 -30.08 5.80 11.49
N VAL A 56 -29.49 6.87 12.05
CA VAL A 56 -29.09 8.07 11.31
C VAL A 56 -28.07 7.72 10.22
N THR A 57 -27.10 6.86 10.51
CA THR A 57 -26.07 6.43 9.55
C THR A 57 -26.69 5.66 8.38
N LEU A 58 -27.64 4.77 8.64
CA LEU A 58 -28.36 4.03 7.62
C LEU A 58 -29.21 4.94 6.74
N VAL A 59 -29.92 5.91 7.33
CA VAL A 59 -30.69 6.88 6.54
C VAL A 59 -29.77 7.76 5.71
N ALA A 60 -28.68 8.27 6.27
CA ALA A 60 -27.69 9.06 5.52
C ALA A 60 -27.13 8.28 4.32
N SER A 61 -26.83 6.98 4.52
CA SER A 61 -26.34 6.10 3.47
C SER A 61 -27.40 5.88 2.37
N ALA A 62 -28.66 5.68 2.74
CA ALA A 62 -29.75 5.58 1.79
C ALA A 62 -29.98 6.88 1.01
N SER A 63 -29.90 8.04 1.69
CA SER A 63 -30.02 9.36 1.06
C SER A 63 -28.91 9.62 0.04
N LEU A 64 -27.68 9.18 0.30
CA LEU A 64 -26.58 9.29 -0.68
C LEU A 64 -26.88 8.54 -1.98
N ASN A 65 -27.54 7.39 -1.90
CA ASN A 65 -27.83 6.56 -3.09
C ASN A 65 -28.87 7.20 -4.01
N VAL A 66 -29.76 8.05 -3.46
CA VAL A 66 -30.83 8.71 -4.21
C VAL A 66 -30.43 10.12 -4.68
N LEU A 67 -29.30 10.65 -4.19
CA LEU A 67 -28.80 11.98 -4.54
C LEU A 67 -28.56 12.14 -6.06
N GLN A 68 -29.15 13.17 -6.65
CA GLN A 68 -29.00 13.54 -8.07
C GLN A 68 -28.08 14.76 -8.25
N GLU A 69 -27.61 14.98 -9.48
CA GLU A 69 -26.82 16.18 -9.83
C GLU A 69 -27.67 17.44 -9.65
N GLY A 70 -27.17 18.39 -8.86
CA GLY A 70 -27.85 19.65 -8.54
C GLY A 70 -28.60 19.68 -7.21
N ASP A 71 -28.75 18.54 -6.53
CA ASP A 71 -29.38 18.49 -5.20
C ASP A 71 -28.54 19.21 -4.13
N SER A 72 -29.22 19.96 -3.25
CA SER A 72 -28.58 20.53 -2.06
C SER A 72 -28.47 19.48 -0.95
N TYR A 73 -27.24 19.17 -0.56
CA TYR A 73 -26.93 18.16 0.46
C TYR A 73 -26.25 18.72 1.72
N SER A 74 -26.42 20.02 2.00
CA SER A 74 -25.79 20.71 3.15
C SER A 74 -26.10 20.04 4.50
N ALA A 75 -27.35 19.63 4.73
CA ALA A 75 -27.74 18.90 5.93
C ALA A 75 -27.06 17.52 6.01
N LEU A 76 -26.97 16.82 4.88
CA LEU A 76 -26.30 15.51 4.79
C LEU A 76 -24.79 15.62 5.06
N LEU A 77 -24.16 16.71 4.60
CA LEU A 77 -22.76 17.01 4.90
C LEU A 77 -22.55 17.31 6.39
N GLU A 78 -23.46 18.06 7.03
CA GLU A 78 -23.40 18.30 8.48
C GLU A 78 -23.53 16.98 9.26
N THR A 79 -24.42 16.08 8.84
CA THR A 79 -24.55 14.75 9.44
C THR A 79 -23.30 13.91 9.26
N ALA A 80 -22.77 13.84 8.04
CA ALA A 80 -21.55 13.10 7.76
C ALA A 80 -20.39 13.59 8.62
N HIS A 81 -20.27 14.91 8.84
CA HIS A 81 -19.28 15.49 9.73
C HIS A 81 -19.42 15.05 11.18
N ARG A 82 -20.65 15.04 11.71
CA ARG A 82 -20.88 14.60 13.10
C ARG A 82 -20.59 13.11 13.28
N LEU A 83 -21.03 12.28 12.32
CA LEU A 83 -20.76 10.84 12.32
C LEU A 83 -19.26 10.53 12.16
N HIS A 84 -18.56 11.32 11.33
CA HIS A 84 -17.11 11.28 11.19
C HIS A 84 -16.38 11.65 12.48
N GLY A 85 -16.82 12.70 13.17
CA GLY A 85 -16.30 13.05 14.50
C GLY A 85 -16.46 11.89 15.49
N TRP A 86 -17.61 11.21 15.47
CA TRP A 86 -17.89 10.07 16.34
C TRP A 86 -16.93 8.88 16.10
N SER A 87 -16.57 8.61 14.84
CA SER A 87 -15.67 7.49 14.51
C SER A 87 -14.20 7.79 14.79
N VAL A 88 -13.78 9.06 14.73
CA VAL A 88 -12.40 9.48 14.93
C VAL A 88 -12.09 9.84 16.39
N LEU A 89 -13.03 10.45 17.12
CA LEU A 89 -12.76 11.03 18.44
C LEU A 89 -13.31 10.22 19.62
N GLU A 90 -14.40 9.46 19.44
CA GLU A 90 -15.11 8.85 20.60
C GLU A 90 -14.80 7.37 20.84
N SER A 91 -13.87 6.77 20.08
CA SER A 91 -13.42 5.37 20.26
C SER A 91 -14.56 4.41 20.60
N LEU A 92 -15.41 4.13 19.61
CA LEU A 92 -16.55 3.22 19.75
C LEU A 92 -16.16 1.90 20.45
N PRO A 93 -16.91 1.44 21.47
CA PRO A 93 -16.63 0.17 22.13
C PRO A 93 -16.63 -0.98 21.12
N VAL A 94 -15.85 -2.04 21.37
CA VAL A 94 -15.74 -3.21 20.47
C VAL A 94 -17.10 -3.87 20.19
N SER A 95 -18.06 -3.75 21.12
CA SER A 95 -19.44 -4.24 20.94
C SER A 95 -20.19 -3.55 19.78
N GLU A 96 -19.77 -2.34 19.39
CA GLU A 96 -20.41 -1.51 18.36
C GLU A 96 -19.67 -1.57 17.01
N ALA A 97 -18.94 -2.67 16.77
CA ALA A 97 -18.31 -2.95 15.48
C ALA A 97 -19.27 -2.81 14.26
N PRO A 98 -20.56 -3.20 14.33
CA PRO A 98 -21.50 -3.00 13.24
C PRO A 98 -21.71 -1.52 12.89
N LEU A 99 -21.91 -0.66 13.90
CA LEU A 99 -22.09 0.78 13.69
C LEU A 99 -20.85 1.39 13.05
N GLN A 100 -19.65 1.03 13.54
CA GLN A 100 -18.41 1.51 12.96
C GLN A 100 -18.31 1.14 11.46
N ILE A 101 -18.73 -0.07 11.09
CA ILE A 101 -18.76 -0.49 9.67
C ILE A 101 -19.74 0.36 8.86
N HIS A 102 -20.93 0.66 9.38
CA HIS A 102 -21.89 1.53 8.70
C HIS A 102 -21.34 2.95 8.47
N ILE A 103 -20.70 3.55 9.48
CA ILE A 103 -20.09 4.88 9.36
C ILE A 103 -18.97 4.88 8.33
N LEU A 104 -18.11 3.86 8.33
CA LEU A 104 -17.03 3.74 7.35
C LEU A 104 -17.56 3.51 5.93
N THR A 105 -18.63 2.74 5.78
CA THR A 105 -19.30 2.50 4.49
C THR A 105 -19.94 3.79 3.95
N LEU A 106 -20.51 4.61 4.83
CA LEU A 106 -21.00 5.96 4.49
C LEU A 106 -19.85 6.82 3.95
N CYS A 107 -18.71 6.85 4.66
CA CYS A 107 -17.52 7.61 4.25
C CYS A 107 -16.94 7.11 2.91
N GLU A 108 -16.90 5.80 2.70
CA GLU A 108 -16.46 5.19 1.44
C GLU A 108 -17.40 5.57 0.28
N THR A 109 -18.71 5.56 0.51
CA THR A 109 -19.71 5.96 -0.49
C THR A 109 -19.60 7.45 -0.82
N TRP A 110 -19.33 8.28 0.20
CA TRP A 110 -19.07 9.71 0.04
C TRP A 110 -17.88 9.98 -0.86
N TRP A 111 -16.78 9.24 -0.64
CA TRP A 111 -15.58 9.28 -1.48
C TRP A 111 -15.89 8.92 -2.93
N LYS A 112 -16.56 7.78 -3.14
CA LYS A 112 -16.90 7.27 -4.48
C LYS A 112 -17.78 8.22 -5.29
N LYS A 113 -18.69 8.95 -4.64
CA LYS A 113 -19.54 9.97 -5.29
C LYS A 113 -18.83 11.30 -5.52
N SER A 114 -17.55 11.44 -5.17
CA SER A 114 -16.75 12.66 -5.32
C SER A 114 -17.44 13.92 -4.78
N LEU A 115 -18.12 13.80 -3.64
CA LEU A 115 -18.84 14.90 -3.02
C LEU A 115 -17.90 15.92 -2.35
N LYS A 116 -18.44 17.06 -1.91
CA LYS A 116 -17.68 18.07 -1.18
C LYS A 116 -16.97 17.47 0.03
N GLU A 117 -15.73 17.90 0.25
CA GLU A 117 -14.87 17.47 1.37
C GLU A 117 -14.58 15.95 1.40
N LYS A 118 -14.67 15.27 0.25
CA LYS A 118 -14.40 13.83 0.12
C LYS A 118 -13.07 13.41 0.76
N GLU A 119 -12.01 14.21 0.67
CA GLU A 119 -10.68 13.91 1.22
C GLU A 119 -10.72 13.55 2.70
N LYS A 120 -11.52 14.27 3.49
CA LYS A 120 -11.62 14.05 4.94
C LYS A 120 -12.25 12.69 5.26
N PHE A 121 -13.37 12.38 4.60
CA PHE A 121 -14.10 11.13 4.79
C PHE A 121 -13.32 9.93 4.20
N GLY A 122 -12.71 10.12 3.03
CA GLY A 122 -11.86 9.14 2.36
C GLY A 122 -10.66 8.75 3.22
N ARG A 123 -9.92 9.73 3.78
CA ARG A 123 -8.80 9.47 4.71
C ARG A 123 -9.21 8.62 5.90
N THR A 124 -10.37 8.88 6.46
CA THR A 124 -10.84 8.15 7.65
C THR A 124 -11.26 6.73 7.31
N ALA A 125 -11.99 6.56 6.21
CA ALA A 125 -12.34 5.23 5.70
C ALA A 125 -11.08 4.41 5.37
N PHE A 126 -10.11 5.05 4.72
CA PHE A 126 -8.84 4.45 4.32
C PHE A 126 -8.02 3.99 5.53
N LEU A 127 -7.76 4.89 6.49
CA LEU A 127 -6.95 4.57 7.67
C LEU A 127 -7.60 3.50 8.55
N ALA A 128 -8.93 3.56 8.72
CA ALA A 128 -9.65 2.54 9.48
C ALA A 128 -9.60 1.17 8.78
N ALA A 129 -9.76 1.12 7.45
CA ALA A 129 -9.61 -0.13 6.69
C ALA A 129 -8.18 -0.68 6.81
N LEU A 130 -7.18 0.20 6.75
CA LEU A 130 -5.77 -0.15 6.91
C LEU A 130 -5.51 -0.76 8.30
N GLN A 131 -5.95 -0.11 9.38
CA GLN A 131 -5.80 -0.62 10.74
C GLN A 131 -6.53 -1.96 10.93
N LYS A 132 -7.77 -2.08 10.44
CA LYS A 132 -8.54 -3.33 10.52
C LYS A 132 -7.88 -4.47 9.76
N SER A 133 -7.20 -4.17 8.66
CA SER A 133 -6.50 -5.19 7.86
C SER A 133 -5.35 -5.87 8.61
N PHE A 134 -4.79 -5.20 9.63
CA PHE A 134 -3.75 -5.76 10.52
C PHE A 134 -4.33 -6.57 11.69
N THR A 135 -5.53 -6.25 12.15
CA THR A 135 -6.12 -6.89 13.33
C THR A 135 -7.01 -8.09 12.99
N LEU A 136 -7.63 -8.11 11.82
CA LEU A 136 -8.58 -9.16 11.44
C LEU A 136 -7.89 -10.44 10.96
N LYS A 137 -8.44 -11.59 11.36
CA LYS A 137 -7.97 -12.91 10.89
C LYS A 137 -8.14 -13.12 9.37
N LYS A 138 -9.18 -12.52 8.79
CA LYS A 138 -9.51 -12.60 7.35
C LYS A 138 -9.69 -11.18 6.79
N PRO A 139 -8.61 -10.45 6.50
CA PRO A 139 -8.69 -9.03 6.15
C PRO A 139 -9.00 -8.76 4.67
N GLY A 140 -9.37 -9.77 3.88
CA GLY A 140 -9.50 -9.64 2.42
C GLY A 140 -10.42 -8.51 1.96
N VAL A 141 -11.57 -8.33 2.62
CA VAL A 141 -12.52 -7.24 2.34
C VAL A 141 -11.90 -5.88 2.67
N GLU A 142 -11.18 -5.76 3.77
CA GLU A 142 -10.52 -4.50 4.15
C GLU A 142 -9.35 -4.17 3.23
N ILE A 143 -8.58 -5.16 2.76
CA ILE A 143 -7.53 -4.96 1.75
C ILE A 143 -8.13 -4.46 0.44
N GLN A 144 -9.27 -5.03 0.02
CA GLN A 144 -9.98 -4.57 -1.17
C GLN A 144 -10.47 -3.12 -1.01
N ARG A 145 -10.92 -2.73 0.19
CA ARG A 145 -11.30 -1.34 0.51
C ARG A 145 -10.10 -0.39 0.51
N VAL A 146 -8.96 -0.82 1.06
CA VAL A 146 -7.71 -0.05 1.00
C VAL A 146 -7.33 0.21 -0.46
N TRP A 147 -7.44 -0.81 -1.33
CA TRP A 147 -7.23 -0.63 -2.77
C TRP A 147 -8.28 0.28 -3.42
N SER A 148 -9.56 0.19 -3.07
CA SER A 148 -10.59 1.06 -3.67
C SER A 148 -10.45 2.54 -3.29
N LEU A 149 -9.82 2.81 -2.13
CA LEU A 149 -9.61 4.16 -1.58
C LEU A 149 -8.18 4.67 -1.78
N HIS A 150 -7.32 3.98 -2.53
CA HIS A 150 -5.90 4.34 -2.68
C HIS A 150 -5.67 5.77 -3.22
N ASP A 151 -6.58 6.30 -4.03
CA ASP A 151 -6.51 7.67 -4.57
C ASP A 151 -6.49 8.75 -3.48
N VAL A 152 -6.95 8.44 -2.26
CA VAL A 152 -6.83 9.32 -1.09
C VAL A 152 -5.36 9.70 -0.81
N LEU A 153 -4.42 8.81 -1.15
CA LEU A 153 -2.99 9.07 -0.97
C LEU A 153 -2.52 10.25 -1.85
N LEU A 154 -3.18 10.55 -2.96
CA LEU A 154 -2.81 11.67 -3.84
C LEU A 154 -3.00 13.04 -3.18
N SER A 155 -3.83 13.14 -2.13
CA SER A 155 -3.99 14.38 -1.35
C SER A 155 -3.08 14.42 -0.11
N LEU A 156 -2.39 13.33 0.21
CA LEU A 156 -1.53 13.23 1.38
C LEU A 156 -0.09 13.62 1.04
N ASP A 157 0.47 14.44 1.91
CA ASP A 157 1.90 14.74 1.92
C ASP A 157 2.58 13.87 2.97
N PHE A 158 3.45 12.96 2.54
CA PHE A 158 4.16 12.04 3.43
C PHE A 158 5.27 12.72 4.24
N THR A 159 5.70 13.93 3.86
CA THR A 159 6.74 14.69 4.58
C THR A 159 6.19 15.45 5.78
N SER A 160 4.87 15.62 5.85
CA SER A 160 4.20 16.27 6.97
C SER A 160 4.17 15.35 8.20
N GLU A 161 4.60 15.88 9.36
CA GLU A 161 4.55 15.16 10.64
C GLU A 161 3.12 14.75 11.04
N ASP A 162 2.11 15.50 10.62
CA ASP A 162 0.69 15.17 10.87
C ASP A 162 0.28 13.84 10.23
N ASN A 163 0.95 13.46 9.14
CA ASN A 163 0.67 12.23 8.40
C ASN A 163 1.60 11.06 8.77
N LYS A 164 2.50 11.24 9.74
CA LYS A 164 3.47 10.21 10.12
C LYS A 164 2.83 8.88 10.50
N GLN A 165 1.73 8.93 11.26
CA GLN A 165 0.98 7.72 11.61
C GLN A 165 0.45 6.99 10.36
N ALA A 166 -0.04 7.74 9.37
CA ALA A 166 -0.49 7.15 8.10
C ALA A 166 0.69 6.51 7.37
N THR A 167 1.81 7.24 7.23
CA THR A 167 3.04 6.77 6.60
C THR A 167 3.58 5.50 7.26
N ASP A 168 3.58 5.41 8.59
CA ASP A 168 4.00 4.23 9.34
C ASP A 168 3.10 3.03 9.06
N LEU A 169 1.78 3.23 8.99
CA LEU A 169 0.83 2.16 8.64
C LEU A 169 1.04 1.68 7.19
N LEU A 170 1.35 2.58 6.26
CA LEU A 170 1.66 2.23 4.87
C LEU A 170 2.92 1.36 4.76
N LEU A 171 3.96 1.69 5.53
CA LEU A 171 5.19 0.89 5.58
C LEU A 171 4.93 -0.49 6.21
N GLN A 172 4.11 -0.56 7.26
CA GLN A 172 3.72 -1.83 7.89
C GLN A 172 3.03 -2.81 6.92
N CYS A 173 2.35 -2.33 5.86
CA CYS A 173 1.78 -3.20 4.84
C CYS A 173 2.82 -4.13 4.18
N PHE A 174 4.07 -3.68 4.04
CA PHE A 174 5.16 -4.49 3.48
C PHE A 174 5.66 -5.59 4.41
N GLN A 175 5.28 -5.57 5.69
CA GLN A 175 5.63 -6.60 6.67
C GLN A 175 4.51 -7.62 6.84
N PHE A 176 3.28 -7.28 6.44
CA PHE A 176 2.10 -8.09 6.71
C PHE A 176 1.82 -9.12 5.59
N PRO A 177 1.87 -10.45 5.87
CA PRO A 177 1.74 -11.47 4.83
C PRO A 177 0.44 -11.42 4.03
N ASN A 178 -0.64 -10.93 4.64
CA ASN A 178 -1.94 -10.85 3.97
C ASN A 178 -1.92 -9.86 2.79
N PHE A 179 -1.21 -8.73 2.91
CA PHE A 179 -1.04 -7.78 1.79
C PHE A 179 -0.15 -8.36 0.69
N ILE A 180 0.95 -9.01 1.09
CA ILE A 180 1.96 -9.52 0.16
C ILE A 180 1.42 -10.68 -0.69
N LYS A 181 0.54 -11.51 -0.11
CA LYS A 181 -0.03 -12.68 -0.79
C LYS A 181 -1.29 -12.36 -1.60
N ASN A 182 -2.12 -11.43 -1.15
CA ASN A 182 -3.36 -11.05 -1.81
C ASN A 182 -3.09 -10.21 -3.07
N ASP A 183 -3.81 -10.44 -4.17
CA ASP A 183 -3.57 -9.72 -5.43
C ASP A 183 -3.93 -8.23 -5.37
N ASP A 184 -5.00 -7.84 -4.68
CA ASP A 184 -5.33 -6.42 -4.44
C ASP A 184 -4.32 -5.79 -3.48
N GLY A 185 -3.85 -6.55 -2.49
CA GLY A 185 -2.74 -6.13 -1.62
C GLY A 185 -1.46 -5.86 -2.42
N LYS A 186 -1.07 -6.76 -3.34
CA LYS A 186 0.07 -6.53 -4.23
C LYS A 186 -0.14 -5.33 -5.14
N ARG A 187 -1.34 -5.12 -5.69
CA ARG A 187 -1.66 -3.93 -6.51
C ARG A 187 -1.44 -2.65 -5.71
N PHE A 188 -1.92 -2.63 -4.47
CA PHE A 188 -1.72 -1.52 -3.54
C PHE A 188 -0.24 -1.29 -3.23
N LEU A 189 0.50 -2.34 -2.85
CA LEU A 189 1.94 -2.22 -2.58
C LEU A 189 2.74 -1.73 -3.79
N VAL A 190 2.38 -2.17 -5.01
CA VAL A 190 2.98 -1.68 -6.26
C VAL A 190 2.66 -0.21 -6.48
N PHE A 191 1.44 0.24 -6.15
CA PHE A 191 1.06 1.66 -6.26
C PHE A 191 1.88 2.55 -5.33
N LEU A 192 2.21 2.10 -4.11
CA LEU A 192 3.01 2.88 -3.16
C LEU A 192 4.41 3.24 -3.69
N PHE A 193 4.99 2.42 -4.57
CA PHE A 193 6.26 2.77 -5.24
C PHE A 193 6.14 3.93 -6.23
N SER A 194 4.93 4.28 -6.64
CA SER A 194 4.64 5.39 -7.57
C SER A 194 3.96 6.57 -6.87
N TRP A 195 3.81 6.51 -5.54
CA TRP A 195 3.16 7.58 -4.78
C TRP A 195 4.10 8.77 -4.59
N ASP A 196 5.32 8.53 -4.10
CA ASP A 196 6.35 9.55 -3.93
C ASP A 196 7.76 8.96 -4.07
N VAL A 197 8.67 9.70 -4.70
CA VAL A 197 10.05 9.26 -4.98
C VAL A 197 10.87 9.08 -3.70
N GLY A 198 10.72 9.99 -2.73
CA GLY A 198 11.35 9.92 -1.42
C GLY A 198 10.80 8.81 -0.52
N PHE A 199 9.59 8.33 -0.80
CA PHE A 199 9.00 7.19 -0.11
C PHE A 199 9.59 5.84 -0.57
N VAL A 200 10.11 5.74 -1.80
CA VAL A 200 10.68 4.49 -2.35
C VAL A 200 11.83 3.92 -1.49
N PRO A 201 12.84 4.70 -1.06
CA PRO A 201 13.88 4.20 -0.14
C PRO A 201 13.34 3.72 1.21
N MET A 202 12.28 4.36 1.73
CA MET A 202 11.67 3.95 3.02
C MET A 202 10.98 2.60 2.90
N ILE A 203 10.28 2.37 1.78
CA ILE A 203 9.74 1.06 1.42
C ILE A 203 10.88 0.04 1.35
N HIS A 204 11.96 0.38 0.65
CA HIS A 204 13.10 -0.52 0.48
C HIS A 204 13.74 -0.92 1.81
N GLY A 205 14.00 0.05 2.68
CA GLY A 205 14.53 -0.18 4.03
C GLY A 205 13.61 -1.07 4.86
N THR A 206 12.29 -0.82 4.83
CA THR A 206 11.30 -1.63 5.53
C THR A 206 11.30 -3.09 5.05
N VAL A 207 11.34 -3.31 3.74
CA VAL A 207 11.42 -4.67 3.17
C VAL A 207 12.73 -5.34 3.55
N LYS A 208 13.86 -4.63 3.46
CA LYS A 208 15.19 -5.17 3.77
C LYS A 208 15.27 -5.65 5.22
N ASN A 209 14.76 -4.85 6.16
CA ASN A 209 14.65 -5.21 7.57
C ASN A 209 13.70 -6.39 7.81
N GLY A 210 12.68 -6.55 6.98
CA GLY A 210 11.71 -7.65 7.04
C GLY A 210 12.14 -8.96 6.35
N LEU A 211 13.28 -8.99 5.64
CA LEU A 211 13.65 -10.12 4.77
C LEU A 211 13.72 -11.46 5.49
N GLU A 212 14.20 -11.46 6.74
CA GLU A 212 14.30 -12.66 7.55
C GLU A 212 12.93 -13.30 7.82
N PHE A 213 11.88 -12.49 7.95
CA PHE A 213 10.54 -12.95 8.32
C PHE A 213 9.68 -13.39 7.14
N TYR A 214 10.09 -13.10 5.90
CA TYR A 214 9.34 -13.57 4.73
C TYR A 214 9.50 -15.08 4.54
N SER A 215 8.36 -15.78 4.51
CA SER A 215 8.29 -17.21 4.20
C SER A 215 8.60 -17.51 2.73
N LYS A 216 8.21 -16.62 1.81
CA LYS A 216 8.49 -16.74 0.37
C LYS A 216 8.89 -15.38 -0.20
N THR A 217 10.12 -15.28 -0.69
CA THR A 217 10.67 -14.07 -1.31
C THR A 217 10.03 -13.74 -2.66
N ALA A 218 9.49 -14.75 -3.36
CA ALA A 218 8.88 -14.59 -4.69
C ALA A 218 7.78 -13.53 -4.76
N HIS A 219 6.95 -13.39 -3.72
CA HIS A 219 5.88 -12.37 -3.70
C HIS A 219 6.43 -10.94 -3.60
N ILE A 220 7.44 -10.74 -2.75
CA ILE A 220 8.13 -9.45 -2.63
C ILE A 220 8.81 -9.11 -3.95
N THR A 221 9.52 -10.09 -4.54
CA THR A 221 10.14 -9.89 -5.85
C THR A 221 9.13 -9.52 -6.94
N GLU A 222 7.96 -10.16 -6.95
CA GLU A 222 6.88 -9.83 -7.89
C GLU A 222 6.46 -8.35 -7.75
N ILE A 223 6.34 -7.85 -6.51
CA ILE A 223 5.98 -6.46 -6.22
C ILE A 223 7.05 -5.51 -6.77
N TYR A 224 8.33 -5.72 -6.47
CA TYR A 224 9.43 -4.90 -7.01
C TYR A 224 9.44 -4.88 -8.53
N PHE A 225 9.33 -6.06 -9.16
CA PHE A 225 9.37 -6.16 -10.61
C PHE A 225 8.18 -5.44 -11.26
N ARG A 226 6.98 -5.56 -10.68
CA ARG A 226 5.78 -4.87 -11.17
C ARG A 226 5.88 -3.36 -10.98
N ALA A 227 6.43 -2.89 -9.86
CA ALA A 227 6.70 -1.48 -9.62
C ALA A 227 7.71 -0.92 -10.64
N TRP A 228 8.86 -1.59 -10.79
CA TRP A 228 9.89 -1.23 -11.77
C TRP A 228 9.36 -1.18 -13.20
N LYS A 229 8.57 -2.18 -13.61
CA LYS A 229 8.00 -2.24 -14.97
C LYS A 229 7.10 -1.03 -15.27
N LYS A 230 6.34 -0.56 -14.28
CA LYS A 230 5.44 0.59 -14.39
C LYS A 230 6.13 1.94 -14.21
N ALA A 231 7.28 1.97 -13.53
CA ALA A 231 8.00 3.19 -13.24
C ALA A 231 8.63 3.82 -14.49
N SER A 232 8.74 5.15 -14.45
CA SER A 232 9.38 6.01 -15.44
C SER A 232 9.99 7.24 -14.76
N GLY A 233 10.99 7.87 -15.38
CA GLY A 233 11.65 9.07 -14.83
C GLY A 233 12.34 8.79 -13.49
N ASP A 234 12.22 9.75 -12.56
CA ASP A 234 12.89 9.71 -11.25
C ASP A 234 12.53 8.47 -10.43
N PHE A 235 11.29 7.98 -10.53
CA PHE A 235 10.87 6.74 -9.86
C PHE A 235 11.66 5.53 -10.36
N LEU A 236 11.90 5.44 -11.68
CA LEU A 236 12.66 4.34 -12.27
C LEU A 236 14.10 4.37 -11.78
N GLU A 237 14.73 5.55 -11.82
CA GLU A 237 16.09 5.75 -11.33
C GLU A 237 16.20 5.39 -9.84
N GLN A 238 15.23 5.79 -9.02
CA GLN A 238 15.23 5.51 -7.59
C GLN A 238 15.07 4.01 -7.31
N ILE A 239 14.16 3.33 -8.01
CA ILE A 239 13.99 1.87 -7.86
C ILE A 239 15.26 1.13 -8.31
N GLU A 240 15.88 1.55 -9.41
CA GLU A 240 17.09 0.91 -9.93
C GLU A 240 18.32 1.13 -9.02
N SER A 241 18.56 2.39 -8.62
CA SER A 241 19.75 2.79 -7.86
C SER A 241 19.65 2.47 -6.36
N SER A 242 18.52 2.76 -5.73
CA SER A 242 18.36 2.69 -4.27
C SER A 242 17.79 1.36 -3.80
N CYS A 243 17.10 0.61 -4.66
CA CYS A 243 16.52 -0.67 -4.30
C CYS A 243 17.24 -1.85 -4.95
N VAL A 244 17.20 -1.94 -6.28
CA VAL A 244 17.71 -3.12 -7.00
C VAL A 244 19.23 -3.22 -6.85
N GLN A 245 19.95 -2.12 -7.05
CA GLN A 245 21.41 -2.12 -6.89
C GLN A 245 21.85 -2.32 -5.44
N ASP A 246 21.09 -1.84 -4.44
CA ASP A 246 21.39 -2.11 -3.04
C ASP A 246 21.22 -3.60 -2.69
N LEU A 247 20.19 -4.27 -3.21
CA LEU A 247 20.06 -5.72 -3.09
C LEU A 247 21.23 -6.46 -3.74
N MET A 248 21.65 -6.04 -4.94
CA MET A 248 22.82 -6.63 -5.62
C MET A 248 24.10 -6.48 -4.81
N ARG A 249 24.35 -5.29 -4.25
CA ARG A 249 25.48 -5.04 -3.34
C ARG A 249 25.38 -5.90 -2.09
N SER A 250 24.19 -5.98 -1.50
CA SER A 250 23.93 -6.79 -0.30
C SER A 250 24.18 -8.28 -0.56
N ALA A 251 23.73 -8.82 -1.71
CA ALA A 251 23.97 -10.22 -2.09
C ALA A 251 25.48 -10.54 -2.24
N ILE A 252 26.29 -9.56 -2.62
CA ILE A 252 27.73 -9.69 -2.76
C ILE A 252 28.44 -9.61 -1.40
N LEU A 253 28.05 -8.65 -0.57
CA LEU A 253 28.75 -8.30 0.68
C LEU A 253 28.29 -9.07 1.91
N LEU A 254 27.09 -9.67 1.89
CA LEU A 254 26.57 -10.43 3.02
C LEU A 254 27.42 -11.67 3.29
N SER A 255 27.68 -11.92 4.58
CA SER A 255 28.25 -13.18 5.04
C SER A 255 27.34 -14.34 4.64
N ARG A 256 27.93 -15.45 4.20
CA ARG A 256 27.23 -16.69 3.87
C ARG A 256 26.55 -17.34 5.06
N SER A 257 26.98 -17.03 6.28
CA SER A 257 26.35 -17.49 7.52
C SER A 257 25.06 -16.73 7.86
N SER A 258 24.74 -15.65 7.14
CA SER A 258 23.56 -14.84 7.42
C SER A 258 22.26 -15.57 7.02
N PRO A 259 21.22 -15.55 7.87
CA PRO A 259 19.94 -16.20 7.57
C PRO A 259 19.21 -15.58 6.37
N VAL A 260 19.61 -14.38 5.95
CA VAL A 260 19.01 -13.66 4.81
C VAL A 260 19.83 -13.79 3.53
N PHE A 261 21.00 -14.43 3.55
CA PHE A 261 21.91 -14.52 2.39
C PHE A 261 21.20 -15.09 1.15
N ASP A 262 20.63 -16.30 1.28
CA ASP A 262 19.90 -16.94 0.19
C ASP A 262 18.67 -16.14 -0.24
N LYS A 263 18.00 -15.47 0.71
CA LYS A 263 16.79 -14.69 0.45
C LYS A 263 17.09 -13.47 -0.42
N VAL A 264 18.13 -12.70 -0.11
CA VAL A 264 18.53 -11.52 -0.89
C VAL A 264 18.89 -11.93 -2.32
N ARG A 265 19.65 -13.01 -2.48
CA ARG A 265 19.98 -13.57 -3.80
C ARG A 265 18.73 -14.02 -4.56
N GLN A 266 17.85 -14.78 -3.91
CA GLN A 266 16.58 -15.21 -4.50
C GLN A 266 15.72 -14.03 -4.94
N VAL A 267 15.72 -12.91 -4.20
CA VAL A 267 14.94 -11.73 -4.59
C VAL A 267 15.38 -11.20 -5.97
N ILE A 268 16.68 -11.20 -6.25
CA ILE A 268 17.21 -10.73 -7.53
C ILE A 268 16.97 -11.77 -8.63
N VAL A 269 17.29 -13.04 -8.35
CA VAL A 269 17.26 -14.13 -9.34
C VAL A 269 15.83 -14.46 -9.78
N ASN A 270 14.88 -14.52 -8.84
CA ASN A 270 13.56 -15.12 -9.09
C ASN A 270 12.73 -14.43 -10.18
N TYR A 271 12.87 -13.12 -10.37
CA TYR A 271 12.17 -12.43 -11.46
C TYR A 271 13.12 -11.72 -12.41
N PHE A 272 14.09 -10.95 -11.92
CA PHE A 272 14.91 -10.13 -12.81
C PHE A 272 15.76 -11.01 -13.74
N HIS A 273 16.46 -12.01 -13.20
CA HIS A 273 17.22 -12.95 -14.04
C HIS A 273 16.31 -13.86 -14.88
N LYS A 274 15.22 -14.39 -14.31
CA LYS A 274 14.25 -15.21 -15.07
C LYS A 274 13.57 -14.47 -16.23
N LYS A 275 13.49 -13.14 -16.18
CA LYS A 275 12.88 -12.29 -17.22
C LYS A 275 13.90 -11.54 -18.08
N LYS A 276 15.17 -11.97 -18.03
CA LYS A 276 16.25 -11.40 -18.84
C LYS A 276 16.03 -11.46 -20.35
N SER A 277 15.14 -12.34 -20.85
CA SER A 277 14.73 -12.34 -22.27
C SER A 277 14.05 -11.04 -22.72
N CYS A 278 13.63 -10.18 -21.79
CA CYS A 278 13.14 -8.84 -22.11
C CYS A 278 14.31 -7.86 -22.24
N PRO A 279 14.50 -7.18 -23.39
CA PRO A 279 15.62 -6.25 -23.60
C PRO A 279 15.71 -5.14 -22.55
N ARG A 280 14.57 -4.63 -22.06
CA ARG A 280 14.53 -3.61 -21.00
C ARG A 280 15.15 -4.13 -19.69
N VAL A 281 14.89 -5.39 -19.34
CA VAL A 281 15.44 -6.02 -18.13
C VAL A 281 16.93 -6.29 -18.31
N GLU A 282 17.32 -6.81 -19.48
CA GLU A 282 18.72 -7.07 -19.80
C GLU A 282 19.56 -5.78 -19.76
N LYS A 283 19.07 -4.69 -20.38
CA LYS A 283 19.70 -3.37 -20.31
C LYS A 283 19.88 -2.93 -18.86
N MET A 284 18.81 -2.96 -18.04
CA MET A 284 18.90 -2.59 -16.63
C MET A 284 19.95 -3.42 -15.87
N LEU A 285 19.92 -4.75 -16.03
CA LEU A 285 20.86 -5.66 -15.36
C LEU A 285 22.31 -5.34 -15.75
N TYR A 286 22.58 -5.11 -17.04
CA TYR A 286 23.91 -4.72 -17.52
C TYR A 286 24.42 -3.45 -16.84
N HIS A 287 23.59 -2.40 -16.77
CA HIS A 287 23.97 -1.12 -16.17
C HIS A 287 24.17 -1.22 -14.65
N LEU A 288 23.30 -1.95 -13.94
CA LEU A 288 23.36 -2.06 -12.49
C LEU A 288 24.49 -2.96 -11.99
N TYR A 289 24.81 -4.05 -12.71
CA TYR A 289 25.91 -4.94 -12.34
C TYR A 289 27.28 -4.36 -12.67
N LYS A 290 27.42 -3.56 -13.74
CA LYS A 290 28.71 -3.00 -14.18
C LYS A 290 29.53 -2.33 -13.06
N PRO A 291 28.99 -1.43 -12.23
CA PRO A 291 29.78 -0.79 -11.16
C PRO A 291 30.02 -1.68 -9.92
N VAL A 292 29.29 -2.78 -9.75
CA VAL A 292 29.30 -3.58 -8.51
C VAL A 292 30.03 -4.90 -8.70
N LEU A 293 29.67 -5.67 -9.72
CA LEU A 293 30.12 -7.04 -9.92
C LEU A 293 31.62 -7.12 -10.20
N TRP A 294 32.11 -6.31 -11.15
CA TRP A 294 33.51 -6.35 -11.57
C TRP A 294 34.47 -5.88 -10.48
N ARG A 295 34.05 -4.93 -9.64
CA ARG A 295 34.84 -4.51 -8.47
C ARG A 295 34.90 -5.61 -7.42
N ALA A 296 33.80 -6.34 -7.23
CA ALA A 296 33.65 -7.39 -6.24
C ALA A 296 34.37 -8.71 -6.57
N LEU A 297 35.01 -8.81 -7.74
CA LEU A 297 35.84 -9.96 -8.13
C LEU A 297 37.31 -9.86 -7.67
N SER A 298 37.72 -8.74 -7.07
CA SER A 298 39.06 -8.53 -6.48
C SER A 298 39.22 -8.63 -4.94
N PRO A 299 38.19 -8.35 -4.09
CA PRO A 299 38.32 -8.23 -2.64
C PRO A 299 38.36 -9.61 -1.93
N ASN A 300 37.99 -9.69 -0.64
CA ASN A 300 37.99 -10.91 0.19
C ASN A 300 37.35 -12.15 -0.50
N PHE A 301 37.82 -13.37 -0.18
CA PHE A 301 37.39 -14.63 -0.79
C PHE A 301 35.88 -14.85 -0.78
N GLU A 302 35.19 -14.51 0.32
CA GLU A 302 33.73 -14.66 0.41
C GLU A 302 33.01 -13.74 -0.58
N VAL A 303 33.43 -12.47 -0.63
CA VAL A 303 32.86 -11.46 -1.53
C VAL A 303 33.08 -11.86 -2.99
N ARG A 304 34.29 -12.36 -3.32
CA ARG A 304 34.58 -12.90 -4.66
C ARG A 304 33.70 -14.10 -5.00
N ALA A 305 33.56 -15.04 -4.07
CA ALA A 305 32.78 -16.25 -4.30
C ALA A 305 31.28 -15.93 -4.43
N ASN A 306 30.76 -14.94 -3.71
CA ASN A 306 29.41 -14.44 -3.85
C ASN A 306 29.20 -13.71 -5.19
N ALA A 307 30.15 -12.85 -5.58
CA ALA A 307 30.12 -12.18 -6.88
C ALA A 307 30.19 -13.18 -8.04
N ALA A 308 31.03 -14.21 -7.94
CA ALA A 308 31.12 -15.27 -8.95
C ALA A 308 29.82 -16.06 -9.08
N LEU A 309 29.16 -16.37 -7.96
CA LEU A 309 27.86 -17.06 -7.96
C LEU A 309 26.78 -16.22 -8.66
N LEU A 310 26.68 -14.92 -8.33
CA LEU A 310 25.73 -14.02 -8.98
C LEU A 310 26.06 -13.80 -10.46
N PHE A 311 27.34 -13.72 -10.81
CA PHE A 311 27.78 -13.63 -12.20
C PHE A 311 27.34 -14.86 -12.99
N ALA A 312 27.56 -16.07 -12.46
CA ALA A 312 27.16 -17.32 -13.12
C ALA A 312 25.66 -17.37 -13.40
N GLU A 313 24.82 -16.81 -12.53
CA GLU A 313 23.36 -16.73 -12.74
C GLU A 313 22.94 -15.60 -13.69
N ALA A 314 23.67 -14.49 -13.68
CA ALA A 314 23.36 -13.32 -14.49
C ALA A 314 23.93 -13.39 -15.91
N PHE A 315 24.94 -14.23 -16.14
CA PHE A 315 25.65 -14.35 -17.42
C PHE A 315 24.72 -14.84 -18.54
N PRO A 316 24.90 -14.39 -19.80
CA PRO A 316 25.77 -13.29 -20.26
C PRO A 316 25.18 -11.89 -20.01
N LEU A 317 25.94 -10.93 -19.49
CA LEU A 317 25.43 -9.56 -19.31
C LEU A 317 25.56 -8.78 -20.62
N HIS A 318 24.51 -8.77 -21.44
CA HIS A 318 24.53 -8.11 -22.74
C HIS A 318 23.92 -6.70 -22.67
N ASN A 319 24.41 -5.78 -23.52
CA ASN A 319 23.74 -4.51 -23.74
C ASN A 319 22.98 -4.59 -25.07
N PRO A 320 21.63 -4.60 -25.08
CA PRO A 320 20.83 -4.75 -26.29
C PRO A 320 21.00 -3.62 -27.32
N GLU A 321 21.66 -2.52 -26.94
CA GLU A 321 21.96 -1.39 -27.83
C GLU A 321 23.35 -1.49 -28.50
N GLN A 322 24.14 -2.53 -28.20
CA GLN A 322 25.42 -2.77 -28.86
C GLN A 322 25.23 -3.46 -30.21
N ASN A 323 26.00 -3.02 -31.21
CA ASN A 323 26.07 -3.67 -32.51
C ASN A 323 26.57 -5.11 -32.36
N CYS A 324 25.94 -6.06 -33.07
CA CYS A 324 26.27 -7.50 -33.00
C CYS A 324 27.74 -7.83 -33.28
N SER A 325 28.47 -6.97 -34.01
CA SER A 325 29.86 -7.23 -34.42
C SER A 325 30.85 -7.34 -33.25
N ASN A 326 30.56 -6.73 -32.09
CA ASN A 326 31.48 -6.70 -30.94
C ASN A 326 30.94 -7.49 -29.73
N MET A 327 29.88 -8.29 -29.96
CA MET A 327 29.18 -9.02 -28.91
C MET A 327 30.07 -10.14 -28.34
N ASP A 328 30.66 -10.94 -29.23
CA ASP A 328 31.53 -12.06 -28.85
C ASP A 328 32.77 -11.57 -28.11
N GLU A 329 33.38 -10.46 -28.54
CA GLU A 329 34.51 -9.83 -27.85
C GLU A 329 34.12 -9.34 -26.44
N THR A 330 32.92 -8.77 -26.29
CA THR A 330 32.44 -8.28 -24.99
C THR A 330 32.15 -9.44 -24.04
N ILE A 331 31.55 -10.52 -24.54
CA ILE A 331 31.29 -11.74 -23.77
C ILE A 331 32.61 -12.41 -23.38
N GLN A 332 33.56 -12.52 -24.31
CA GLN A 332 34.89 -13.09 -24.03
C GLN A 332 35.60 -12.28 -22.95
N LYS A 333 35.58 -10.94 -23.04
CA LYS A 333 36.15 -10.06 -22.02
C LYS A 333 35.51 -10.24 -20.64
N GLN A 334 34.19 -10.48 -20.58
CA GLN A 334 33.50 -10.78 -19.33
C GLN A 334 33.98 -12.10 -18.71
N LEU A 335 34.13 -13.15 -19.53
CA LEU A 335 34.66 -14.44 -19.10
C LEU A 335 36.10 -14.33 -18.62
N ASP A 336 36.97 -13.65 -19.37
CA ASP A 336 38.37 -13.44 -19.02
C ASP A 336 38.49 -12.70 -17.68
N THR A 337 37.69 -11.63 -17.50
CA THR A 337 37.67 -10.85 -16.25
C THR A 337 37.19 -11.69 -15.07
N ALA A 338 36.15 -12.50 -15.26
CA ALA A 338 35.63 -13.40 -14.23
C ALA A 338 36.61 -14.52 -13.87
N MET A 339 37.26 -15.13 -14.87
CA MET A 339 38.30 -16.15 -14.66
C MET A 339 39.49 -15.58 -13.93
N VAL A 340 40.03 -14.43 -14.36
CA VAL A 340 41.18 -13.81 -13.68
C VAL A 340 40.84 -13.46 -12.22
N GLY A 341 39.68 -12.85 -11.97
CA GLY A 341 39.27 -12.48 -10.60
C GLY A 341 39.02 -13.69 -9.69
N THR A 342 38.56 -14.82 -10.23
CA THR A 342 38.29 -16.04 -9.44
C THR A 342 39.52 -16.93 -9.26
N LEU A 343 40.43 -16.98 -10.25
CA LEU A 343 41.60 -17.87 -10.27
C LEU A 343 42.87 -17.28 -9.64
N GLN A 344 42.96 -15.95 -9.44
CA GLN A 344 44.13 -15.30 -8.80
C GLN A 344 44.42 -15.78 -7.36
N THR A 345 43.57 -16.61 -6.75
CA THR A 345 43.82 -17.23 -5.44
C THR A 345 44.05 -18.74 -5.45
N MET A 346 44.20 -19.39 -6.61
CA MET A 346 44.90 -20.68 -6.65
C MET A 346 46.43 -20.44 -6.61
N LYS A 347 46.93 -19.73 -5.59
CA LYS A 347 48.33 -19.95 -5.20
C LYS A 347 48.37 -21.34 -4.58
N PRO A 348 49.30 -22.22 -5.01
CA PRO A 348 49.41 -23.54 -4.42
C PRO A 348 49.54 -23.38 -2.91
N LEU A 349 48.75 -24.15 -2.15
CA LEU A 349 49.04 -24.41 -0.75
C LEU A 349 50.49 -24.89 -0.72
N SER A 350 51.40 -24.03 -0.24
CA SER A 350 52.74 -24.47 0.08
C SER A 350 52.58 -25.52 1.16
N VAL A 351 52.74 -26.78 0.76
CA VAL A 351 52.87 -27.91 1.67
C VAL A 351 54.10 -27.61 2.53
N SER A 352 53.88 -27.24 3.78
CA SER A 352 54.90 -27.16 4.82
C SER A 352 54.91 -28.44 5.62
#